data_AF-A0A7X3UXQ9-F1
#
_entry.id   AF-A0A7X3UXQ9-F1
#
_cell.length_a   1.000
_cell.length_b   1.000
_cell.length_c   1.000
_cell.angle_alpha   90.00
_cell.angle_beta   90.00
_cell.angle_gamma   90.00
#
_symmetry.space_group_name_H-M   'P 1'
#
loop_
_entity.id
_entity.type
_entity.pdbx_description
1 polymer ?
#
loop_
_entity_poly.entity_id
_entity_poly.type
_entity_poly.pdbx_seq_one_letter_code
_entity_poly.pdbx_strand_id
1 'polypeptide(L)' 'MKTTVDIPDQELADAIRFTNAKTKREAIVGAIVYFNRRMRMAELTRFGGTCSNLVTPEEIRAARRRS' A
#
# COMPACT_ATOMS: atom_id res chain seq x y z
N MET A 1 -5.49 2.05 20.32
CA MET A 1 -6.95 2.07 20.57
C MET A 1 -7.50 0.66 20.42
N LYS A 2 -8.46 0.23 21.26
CA LYS A 2 -9.16 -1.05 21.13
C LYS A 2 -10.56 -0.75 20.58
N THR A 3 -10.95 -1.48 19.54
CA THR A 3 -12.24 -1.33 18.88
C THR A 3 -12.86 -2.72 18.75
N THR A 4 -14.17 -2.82 18.97
CA THR A 4 -14.94 -4.04 18.76
C THR A 4 -15.71 -3.90 17.46
N VAL A 5 -15.58 -4.87 16.56
CA VAL A 5 -16.25 -4.91 15.27
C VAL A 5 -16.74 -6.33 15.02
N ASP A 6 -17.94 -6.46 14.49
CA ASP A 6 -18.47 -7.75 14.06
C ASP A 6 -17.99 -8.03 12.63
N ILE A 7 -17.32 -9.17 12.44
CA ILE A 7 -16.70 -9.56 11.17
C ILE A 7 -17.32 -10.90 10.77
N PRO A 8 -17.81 -11.05 9.52
CA PRO A 8 -18.27 -12.35 9.04
C PRO A 8 -17.18 -13.41 9.15
N ASP A 9 -17.54 -14.63 9.57
CA ASP A 9 -16.56 -15.69 9.81
C ASP A 9 -15.75 -16.05 8.58
N GLN A 10 -16.38 -16.02 7.40
CA GLN A 10 -15.71 -16.29 6.12
C GLN A 10 -14.66 -15.23 5.79
N GLU A 11 -14.98 -13.96 5.99
CA GLU A 11 -14.05 -12.84 5.76
C GLU A 11 -12.85 -12.90 6.72
N LEU A 12 -13.10 -13.24 8.00
CA LEU A 12 -12.04 -13.42 8.97
C LEU A 12 -11.14 -14.62 8.62
N ALA A 13 -11.73 -15.73 8.15
CA ALA A 13 -10.98 -16.90 7.73
C ALA A 13 -10.09 -16.59 6.52
N ASP A 14 -10.61 -15.86 5.54
CA ASP A 14 -9.83 -15.41 4.39
C ASP A 14 -8.74 -14.42 4.79
N ALA A 15 -9.02 -13.47 5.68
CA ALA A 15 -8.00 -12.57 6.20
C ALA A 15 -6.84 -13.35 6.86
N ILE A 16 -7.14 -14.36 7.67
CA ILE A 16 -6.13 -15.24 8.30
C ILE A 16 -5.34 -15.99 7.23
N ARG A 17 -6.02 -16.58 6.23
CA ARG A 17 -5.39 -17.31 5.14
C ARG A 17 -4.46 -16.44 4.29
N PHE A 18 -4.90 -15.25 3.91
CA PHE A 18 -4.13 -14.34 3.06
C PHE A 18 -2.95 -13.68 3.78
N THR A 19 -3.10 -13.42 5.07
CA THR A 19 -2.04 -12.83 5.89
C THR A 19 -1.11 -13.88 6.52
N ASN A 20 -1.50 -15.15 6.47
CA ASN A 20 -0.85 -16.27 7.15
C ASN A 20 -0.67 -16.03 8.66
N ALA A 21 -1.61 -15.30 9.26
CA ALA A 21 -1.54 -14.85 10.65
C ALA A 21 -1.86 -15.97 11.63
N LYS A 22 -1.23 -15.93 12.81
CA LYS A 22 -1.45 -16.91 13.89
C LYS A 22 -2.63 -16.54 14.77
N THR A 23 -3.05 -15.27 14.75
CA THR A 23 -4.14 -14.76 15.59
C THR A 23 -5.12 -13.92 14.79
N LYS A 24 -6.39 -13.87 15.24
CA LYS A 24 -7.44 -13.03 14.65
C LYS A 24 -7.01 -11.57 14.59
N ARG A 25 -6.39 -11.05 15.65
CA ARG A 25 -5.92 -9.65 15.72
C ARG A 25 -4.86 -9.38 14.66
N GLU A 26 -3.88 -10.26 14.54
CA GLU A 26 -2.79 -10.11 13.56
C GLU A 26 -3.33 -10.12 12.13
N ALA A 27 -4.27 -11.00 11.82
CA ALA A 27 -4.93 -11.05 10.51
C ALA A 27 -5.60 -9.72 10.16
N ILE A 28 -6.39 -9.18 11.08
CA ILE A 28 -7.11 -7.92 10.86
C ILE A 28 -6.17 -6.73 10.74
N VAL A 29 -5.15 -6.64 11.60
CA VAL A 29 -4.14 -5.58 11.50
C VAL A 29 -3.39 -5.68 10.17
N GLY A 30 -3.00 -6.89 9.75
CA GLY A 30 -2.34 -7.13 8.47
C GLY A 30 -3.20 -6.71 7.29
N ALA A 31 -4.50 -7.07 7.29
CA ALA A 31 -5.45 -6.67 6.26
C ALA A 31 -5.60 -5.15 6.15
N ILE A 32 -5.70 -4.45 7.29
CA ILE A 32 -5.80 -2.97 7.32
C ILE A 32 -4.53 -2.32 6.77
N VAL A 33 -3.35 -2.78 7.19
CA VAL A 33 -2.07 -2.26 6.69
C VAL A 33 -1.95 -2.46 5.18
N TYR A 34 -2.33 -3.64 4.71
CA TYR A 34 -2.30 -3.98 3.29
C TYR A 34 -3.25 -3.11 2.46
N PHE A 35 -4.50 -2.94 2.92
CA PHE A 35 -5.48 -2.06 2.29
C PHE A 35 -4.97 -0.62 2.21
N ASN A 36 -4.48 -0.08 3.33
CA ASN A 36 -3.96 1.29 3.37
C ASN A 36 -2.73 1.49 2.49
N ARG A 37 -1.90 0.46 2.32
CA ARG A 37 -0.78 0.53 1.37
C ARG A 37 -1.28 0.63 -0.07
N ARG A 38 -2.26 -0.18 -0.45
CA ARG A 38 -2.88 -0.12 -1.78
C ARG A 38 -3.57 1.21 -2.04
N MET A 39 -4.33 1.71 -1.07
CA MET A 39 -5.02 3.01 -1.20
C MET A 39 -4.04 4.18 -1.32
N ARG A 40 -2.94 4.18 -0.57
CA ARG A 40 -1.88 5.19 -0.73
C ARG A 40 -1.27 5.16 -2.14
N MET A 41 -1.01 3.99 -2.70
CA MET A 41 -0.54 3.89 -4.09
C MET A 41 -1.58 4.38 -5.10
N ALA A 42 -2.85 4.04 -4.89
CA ALA A 42 -3.94 4.54 -5.73
C ALA A 42 -4.05 6.06 -5.65
N GLU A 43 -3.86 6.66 -4.47
CA GLU A 43 -3.88 8.11 -4.28
C GLU A 43 -2.74 8.81 -5.03
N LEU A 44 -1.55 8.20 -5.11
CA LEU A 44 -0.44 8.75 -5.88
C LEU A 44 -0.75 8.92 -7.37
N THR A 45 -1.65 8.10 -7.93
CA THR A 45 -2.05 8.25 -9.34
C THR A 45 -2.73 9.59 -9.63
N ARG A 46 -3.34 10.23 -8.62
CA ARG A 46 -3.94 11.57 -8.74
C ARG A 46 -2.92 12.67 -9.03
N PHE A 47 -1.66 12.44 -8.66
CA PHE A 47 -0.55 13.36 -8.92
C PHE A 47 0.18 13.02 -10.24
N GLY A 48 -0.32 12.05 -11.02
CA GLY A 48 0.19 11.75 -12.34
C GLY A 48 0.05 12.96 -13.26
N GLY A 49 1.18 13.47 -13.76
CA GLY A 49 1.22 14.64 -14.64
C GLY A 49 1.25 16.00 -13.94
N THR A 50 1.13 16.07 -12.60
CA THR A 50 1.22 17.34 -11.86
C THR A 50 2.65 17.69 -11.43
N CYS A 51 3.59 16.76 -11.55
CA CYS A 51 4.99 16.98 -11.18
C CYS A 51 5.73 17.74 -12.28
N SER A 52 5.59 19.07 -12.31
CA SER A 52 6.22 19.97 -13.29
C SER A 52 7.75 20.01 -13.22
N ASN A 53 8.33 19.66 -12.07
CA ASN A 53 9.78 19.76 -11.81
C ASN A 53 10.46 18.38 -11.74
N LEU A 54 9.82 17.32 -12.27
CA LEU A 54 10.43 16.00 -12.29
C LEU A 54 11.54 15.96 -13.34
N VAL A 55 12.71 15.43 -12.97
CA VAL A 55 13.85 15.29 -13.88
C VAL A 55 13.48 14.37 -15.04
N THR A 56 13.73 14.84 -16.26
CA THR A 56 13.41 14.11 -17.50
C THR A 56 14.38 12.94 -17.75
N PRO A 57 13.98 11.92 -18.52
CA PRO A 57 14.88 10.84 -18.93
C PRO A 57 16.15 11.33 -19.64
N GLU A 58 16.07 12.46 -20.36
CA GLU A 58 17.17 13.11 -21.06
C GLU A 58 18.17 13.72 -20.09
N GLU A 59 17.68 14.44 -19.07
CA GLU A 59 18.50 15.04 -18.01
C GLU A 59 19.22 13.97 -17.18
N ILE A 60 18.55 12.86 -16.87
CA ILE A 60 19.17 11.71 -16.18
C ILE A 60 20.30 11.11 -17.03
N ARG A 61 20.08 10.93 -18.34
CA ARG A 61 21.09 10.41 -19.26
C ARG A 61 22.29 11.35 -19.37
N ALA A 62 22.07 12.67 -19.38
CA ALA A 62 23.14 13.66 -19.39
C ALA A 62 23.97 13.64 -18.10
N ALA A 63 23.32 13.52 -16.93
CA ALA A 63 24.01 13.43 -15.64
C ALA A 63 24.91 12.19 -15.55
N ARG A 64 24.43 11.02 -16.01
CA ARG A 64 25.21 9.76 -16.02
C ARG A 64 26.39 9.74 -16.97
N ARG A 65 26.41 10.59 -18.00
CA ARG A 65 27.56 10.75 -18.91
C ARG A 65 28.65 11.66 -18.34
N ARG A 66 28.34 12.42 -17.29
CA ARG A 66 29.25 13.36 -16.62
C ARG A 66 29.92 12.75 -15.37
N SER A 67 29.56 11.53 -14.99
CA SER A 67 30.15 10.73 -13.91
C SER A 67 31.05 9.64 -14.48
#